data_AF-A0A932FNB2-F1
#
_entry.id   AF-A0A932FNB2-F1
#
_cell.length_a   1.000
_cell.length_b   1.000
_cell.length_c   1.000
_cell.angle_alpha   90.00
_cell.angle_beta   90.00
_cell.angle_gamma   90.00
#
_symmetry.space_group_name_H-M   'P 1'
#
loop_
_entity.id
_entity.type
_entity.pdbx_description
1 polymer ?
#
loop_
_entity_poly.entity_id
_entity_poly.type
_entity_poly.pdbx_seq_one_letter_code
_entity_poly.pdbx_strand_id
1 'polypeptide(L)'
;MQSRSSPPDAIALTESETYQTLLARAHRRTRGVPADSIVRHVLSVTRGGAWPVQRDALDAVLRRCASTQMDGIRIVGRPRGRLLGVYSTRRRGSRTPPYRTLLRGIEPLDGSCECPDFLRNSLGVCKHVIAVLERGPRGADSIIARPIFESHTLPQSNGSTLGSIWL
;
A
#
# COMPACT_ATOMS: atom_id res chain seq x y z
N MET A 1 4.76 10.10 33.44
CA MET A 1 4.58 10.94 32.23
C MET A 1 5.62 10.49 31.20
N GLN A 2 5.26 9.60 30.28
CA GLN A 2 6.17 9.12 29.23
C GLN A 2 5.89 9.89 27.94
N SER A 3 6.83 10.74 27.57
CA SER A 3 6.82 11.59 26.39
C SER A 3 6.78 10.75 25.13
N ARG A 4 5.72 10.93 24.33
CA ARG A 4 5.58 10.35 22.99
C ARG A 4 6.46 11.14 22.03
N SER A 5 7.70 10.71 21.83
CA SER A 5 8.51 11.20 20.72
C SER A 5 8.06 10.47 19.44
N SER A 6 7.20 11.12 18.64
CA SER A 6 6.97 10.70 17.26
C SER A 6 8.29 10.73 16.47
N PRO A 7 8.53 9.82 15.51
CA PRO A 7 9.75 9.83 14.73
C PRO A 7 9.86 11.14 13.91
N PRO A 8 11.02 11.81 13.90
CA PRO A 8 11.20 13.13 13.27
C PRO A 8 10.87 13.13 11.76
N ASP A 9 11.05 12.00 11.08
CA ASP A 9 10.77 11.84 9.64
C ASP A 9 9.29 11.96 9.29
N ALA A 10 8.39 11.51 10.16
CA ALA A 10 6.95 11.53 9.87
C ALA A 10 6.39 12.97 9.90
N ILE A 11 6.88 13.79 10.83
CA ILE A 11 6.49 15.19 10.97
C ILE A 11 7.02 16.01 9.79
N ALA A 12 8.30 15.83 9.44
CA ALA A 12 8.93 16.50 8.29
C ALA A 12 8.24 16.20 6.95
N LEU A 13 7.75 14.96 6.76
CA LEU A 13 6.96 14.61 5.58
C LEU A 13 5.60 15.31 5.56
N THR A 14 4.88 15.37 6.69
CA THR A 14 3.56 16.00 6.74
C THR A 14 3.60 17.52 6.58
N GLU A 15 4.72 18.16 6.91
CA GLU A 15 4.94 19.60 6.76
C GLU A 15 5.45 19.99 5.36
N SER A 16 5.85 19.02 4.54
CA SER A 16 6.31 19.26 3.17
C SER A 16 5.21 19.85 2.27
N GLU A 17 5.56 20.87 1.48
CA GLU A 17 4.70 21.44 0.43
C GLU A 17 4.18 20.36 -0.55
N THR A 18 5.02 19.37 -0.86
CA THR A 18 4.65 18.23 -1.70
C THR A 18 3.50 17.44 -1.08
N TYR A 19 3.62 17.08 0.20
CA TYR A 19 2.59 16.33 0.91
C TYR A 19 1.28 17.11 0.93
N GLN A 20 1.32 18.39 1.30
CA GLN A 20 0.13 19.24 1.37
C GLN A 20 -0.56 19.38 0.01
N THR A 21 0.21 19.56 -1.07
CA THR A 21 -0.34 19.67 -2.43
C THR A 21 -0.96 18.37 -2.91
N LEU A 22 -0.32 17.22 -2.64
CA LEU A 22 -0.88 15.91 -2.96
C LEU A 22 -2.14 15.62 -2.14
N LEU A 23 -2.16 15.99 -0.85
CA LEU A 23 -3.32 15.82 0.02
C LEU A 23 -4.51 16.64 -0.46
N ALA A 24 -4.30 17.91 -0.81
CA ALA A 24 -5.33 18.77 -1.40
C ALA A 24 -5.92 18.16 -2.68
N ARG A 25 -5.08 17.55 -3.53
CA ARG A 25 -5.53 16.85 -4.76
C ARG A 25 -6.26 15.55 -4.50
N ALA A 26 -5.93 14.83 -3.44
CA ALA A 26 -6.56 13.56 -3.07
C ALA A 26 -7.91 13.75 -2.38
N HIS A 27 -8.12 14.91 -1.74
CA HIS A 27 -9.30 15.23 -0.95
C HIS A 27 -10.61 14.95 -1.72
N ARG A 28 -11.54 14.24 -1.08
CA ARG A 28 -12.85 13.76 -1.63
C ARG A 28 -12.76 12.78 -2.83
N ARG A 29 -11.58 12.45 -3.34
CA ARG A 29 -11.40 11.52 -4.48
C ARG A 29 -11.07 10.08 -4.04
N THR A 30 -10.70 9.89 -2.78
CA THR A 30 -10.38 8.57 -2.18
C THR A 30 -11.57 7.91 -1.47
N ARG A 31 -12.67 8.68 -1.25
CA ARG A 31 -13.95 8.29 -0.62
C ARG A 31 -13.82 7.48 0.67
N GLY A 32 -13.68 6.16 0.59
CA GLY A 32 -13.66 5.26 1.76
C GLY A 32 -12.27 5.04 2.36
N VAL A 33 -11.21 5.45 1.67
CA VAL A 33 -9.83 5.37 2.17
C VAL A 33 -9.38 6.76 2.62
N PRO A 34 -8.77 6.91 3.81
CA PRO A 34 -8.17 8.17 4.24
C PRO A 34 -7.20 8.71 3.18
N ALA A 35 -7.38 9.99 2.81
CA ALA A 35 -6.59 10.60 1.75
C ALA A 35 -5.11 10.70 2.14
N ASP A 36 -4.82 10.93 3.42
CA ASP A 36 -3.48 10.98 3.97
C ASP A 36 -2.75 9.64 3.87
N SER A 37 -3.41 8.51 4.17
CA SER A 37 -2.81 7.18 3.99
C SER A 37 -2.45 6.92 2.52
N ILE A 38 -3.28 7.37 1.57
CA ILE A 38 -2.95 7.27 0.13
C ILE A 38 -1.74 8.14 -0.23
N VAL A 39 -1.67 9.37 0.27
CA VAL A 39 -0.55 10.28 -0.02
C VAL A 39 0.75 9.77 0.60
N ARG A 40 0.73 9.31 1.85
CA ARG A 40 1.90 8.68 2.49
C ARG A 40 2.39 7.47 1.72
N HIS A 41 1.46 6.63 1.26
CA HIS A 41 1.78 5.48 0.41
C HIS A 41 2.45 5.90 -0.90
N VAL A 42 1.87 6.86 -1.61
CA VAL A 42 2.43 7.40 -2.87
C VAL A 42 3.85 7.92 -2.65
N LEU A 43 4.06 8.74 -1.62
CA LEU A 43 5.39 9.28 -1.29
C LEU A 43 6.38 8.18 -0.90
N SER A 44 5.91 7.13 -0.22
CA SER A 44 6.75 5.98 0.14
C SER A 44 7.22 5.21 -1.10
N VAL A 45 6.31 4.89 -2.03
CA VAL A 45 6.65 4.12 -3.25
C VAL A 45 7.36 4.96 -4.32
N THR A 46 7.31 6.28 -4.21
CA THR A 46 8.00 7.24 -5.09
C THR A 46 9.14 7.98 -4.39
N ARG A 47 9.72 7.39 -3.32
CA ARG A 47 10.88 7.96 -2.63
C ARG A 47 12.00 8.31 -3.60
N GLY A 48 12.56 9.51 -3.46
CA GLY A 48 13.60 10.04 -4.35
C GLY A 48 13.09 10.47 -5.73
N GLY A 49 11.80 10.31 -6.04
CA GLY A 49 11.18 10.78 -7.26
C GLY A 49 10.91 12.28 -7.24
N ALA A 50 11.01 12.93 -8.40
CA ALA A 50 10.64 14.33 -8.58
C ALA A 50 9.12 14.53 -8.58
N TRP A 51 8.69 15.78 -8.44
CA TRP A 51 7.29 16.17 -8.41
C TRP A 51 6.38 15.56 -9.50
N PRO A 52 6.76 15.52 -10.79
CA PRO A 52 5.93 14.91 -11.82
C PRO A 52 5.63 13.44 -11.55
N VAL A 53 6.62 12.68 -11.06
CA VAL A 53 6.47 11.25 -10.75
C VAL A 53 5.48 11.05 -9.60
N GLN A 54 5.60 11.84 -8.53
CA GLN A 54 4.71 11.78 -7.37
C GLN A 54 3.28 12.16 -7.72
N ARG A 55 3.09 13.21 -8.53
CA ARG A 55 1.78 13.62 -9.03
C ARG A 55 1.15 12.53 -9.90
N ASP A 56 1.89 12.02 -10.88
CA ASP A 56 1.36 11.04 -11.83
C ASP A 56 1.05 9.70 -11.12
N ALA A 57 1.86 9.33 -10.12
CA ALA A 57 1.57 8.21 -9.22
C ALA A 57 0.26 8.44 -8.45
N LEU A 58 0.06 9.61 -7.86
CA LEU A 58 -1.20 9.95 -7.20
C LEU A 58 -2.38 9.87 -8.17
N ASP A 59 -2.28 10.47 -9.35
CA ASP A 59 -3.36 10.44 -10.35
C ASP A 59 -3.68 9.01 -10.80
N ALA A 60 -2.68 8.15 -10.94
CA ALA A 60 -2.90 6.73 -11.20
C ALA A 60 -3.67 6.05 -10.06
N VAL A 61 -3.33 6.31 -8.79
CA VAL A 61 -4.08 5.78 -7.63
C VAL A 61 -5.51 6.31 -7.61
N LEU A 62 -5.72 7.61 -7.86
CA LEU A 62 -7.05 8.22 -7.87
C LEU A 62 -7.93 7.67 -9.01
N ARG A 63 -7.35 7.37 -10.18
CA ARG A 63 -8.06 6.64 -11.25
C ARG A 63 -8.52 5.26 -10.76
N ARG A 64 -7.70 4.55 -9.99
CA ARG A 64 -8.10 3.25 -9.41
C ARG A 64 -9.16 3.39 -8.32
N CYS A 65 -9.14 4.45 -7.51
CA CYS A 65 -10.23 4.77 -6.58
C CYS A 65 -11.56 4.97 -7.32
N ALA A 66 -11.54 5.69 -8.45
CA ALA A 66 -12.71 5.86 -9.30
C ALA A 66 -13.16 4.52 -9.93
N SER A 67 -12.24 3.76 -10.52
CA SER A 67 -12.54 2.46 -11.15
C SER A 67 -13.11 1.45 -10.17
N THR A 68 -12.63 1.41 -8.92
CA THR A 68 -13.14 0.53 -7.86
C THR A 68 -14.66 0.64 -7.71
N GLN A 69 -15.16 1.87 -7.84
CA GLN A 69 -16.54 2.22 -7.61
C GLN A 69 -17.39 2.05 -8.86
N MET A 70 -16.87 2.50 -10.01
CA MET A 70 -17.52 2.27 -11.31
C MET A 70 -17.71 0.78 -11.59
N ASP A 71 -16.71 -0.04 -11.26
CA ASP A 71 -16.77 -1.50 -11.44
C ASP A 71 -17.54 -2.22 -10.32
N GLY A 72 -17.90 -1.53 -9.24
CA GLY A 72 -18.61 -2.11 -8.11
C GLY A 72 -17.89 -3.34 -7.54
N ILE A 73 -16.59 -3.24 -7.27
CA ILE A 73 -15.81 -4.35 -6.69
C ILE A 73 -16.41 -4.75 -5.35
N ARG A 74 -16.65 -6.07 -5.18
CA ARG A 74 -17.22 -6.67 -3.97
C ARG A 74 -16.22 -7.62 -3.33
N ILE A 75 -16.22 -7.62 -2.00
CA ILE A 75 -15.53 -8.63 -1.20
C ILE A 75 -16.49 -9.82 -1.04
N VAL A 76 -16.11 -10.96 -1.60
CA VAL A 76 -16.88 -12.22 -1.55
C VAL A 76 -16.31 -13.22 -0.54
N GLY A 77 -15.10 -12.96 -0.04
CA GLY A 77 -14.48 -13.74 1.03
C GLY A 77 -13.60 -12.85 1.90
N ARG A 78 -13.61 -13.08 3.21
CA ARG A 78 -12.83 -12.35 4.21
C ARG A 78 -11.99 -13.30 5.06
N PRO A 79 -10.83 -12.85 5.57
CA PRO A 79 -10.12 -13.58 6.61
C PRO A 79 -11.01 -13.70 7.86
N ARG A 80 -11.01 -14.87 8.49
CA ARG A 80 -11.83 -15.14 9.68
C ARG A 80 -11.25 -14.40 10.89
N GLY A 81 -12.06 -13.57 11.54
CA GLY A 81 -11.74 -12.93 12.83
C GLY A 81 -10.55 -11.97 12.81
N ARG A 82 -10.05 -11.56 11.64
CA ARG A 82 -8.90 -10.66 11.49
C ARG A 82 -9.17 -9.63 10.40
N LEU A 83 -8.52 -8.48 10.53
CA LEU A 83 -8.57 -7.37 9.57
C LEU A 83 -7.50 -7.48 8.49
N LEU A 84 -6.44 -8.22 8.78
CA LEU A 84 -5.33 -8.49 7.89
C LEU A 84 -5.41 -9.95 7.46
N GLY A 85 -5.01 -10.22 6.22
CA GLY A 85 -5.05 -11.55 5.63
C GLY A 85 -5.62 -11.54 4.21
N VAL A 86 -6.04 -12.73 3.77
CA VAL A 86 -6.47 -12.96 2.40
C VAL A 86 -7.96 -12.70 2.23
N TYR A 87 -8.28 -11.75 1.36
CA TYR A 87 -9.62 -11.43 0.88
C TYR A 87 -9.83 -12.02 -0.51
N SER A 88 -11.07 -12.40 -0.78
CA SER A 88 -11.51 -12.75 -2.14
C SER A 88 -12.36 -11.61 -2.67
N THR A 89 -11.94 -11.02 -3.80
CA THR A 89 -12.61 -9.86 -4.40
C THR A 89 -13.07 -10.16 -5.81
N ARG A 90 -14.19 -9.57 -6.23
CA ARG A 90 -14.73 -9.77 -7.58
C ARG A 90 -15.53 -8.55 -8.03
N ARG A 91 -15.48 -8.25 -9.33
CA ARG A 91 -16.36 -7.26 -9.96
C ARG A 91 -17.82 -7.70 -9.86
N ARG A 92 -18.74 -6.78 -9.57
CA ARG A 92 -20.18 -7.08 -9.56
C ARG A 92 -20.60 -7.67 -10.90
N GLY A 93 -21.33 -8.79 -10.86
CA GLY A 93 -21.84 -9.47 -12.06
C GLY A 93 -20.79 -10.25 -12.86
N SER A 94 -19.51 -10.26 -12.45
CA SER A 94 -18.51 -11.07 -13.14
C SER A 94 -18.68 -12.57 -12.83
N ARG A 95 -18.59 -13.39 -13.87
CA ARG A 95 -18.49 -14.85 -13.79
C ARG A 95 -17.05 -15.35 -13.60
N THR A 96 -16.06 -14.45 -13.68
CA THR A 96 -14.67 -14.81 -13.42
C THR A 96 -14.46 -15.27 -11.97
N PRO A 97 -13.52 -16.18 -11.72
CA PRO A 97 -13.07 -16.48 -10.37
C PRO A 97 -12.70 -15.18 -9.62
N PRO A 98 -12.97 -15.11 -8.30
CA PRO A 98 -12.55 -13.98 -7.50
C PRO A 98 -11.02 -13.91 -7.41
N TYR A 99 -10.47 -12.71 -7.45
CA TYR A 99 -9.04 -12.48 -7.22
C TYR A 99 -8.73 -12.56 -5.73
N ARG A 100 -7.61 -13.20 -5.38
CA ARG A 100 -7.08 -13.14 -4.02
C ARG A 100 -6.34 -11.82 -3.83
N THR A 101 -6.65 -11.16 -2.72
CA THR A 101 -6.07 -9.89 -2.31
C THR A 101 -5.59 -10.04 -0.88
N LEU A 102 -4.29 -10.01 -0.67
CA LEU A 102 -3.67 -10.10 0.64
C LEU A 102 -3.46 -8.68 1.18
N LEU A 103 -3.99 -8.39 2.37
CA LEU A 103 -3.71 -7.16 3.10
C LEU A 103 -2.80 -7.50 4.29
N ARG A 104 -1.59 -6.93 4.31
CA ARG A 104 -0.58 -7.12 5.37
C ARG A 104 -0.54 -5.92 6.33
N GLY A 105 -0.83 -4.72 5.86
CA GLY A 105 -0.81 -3.49 6.66
C GLY A 105 -1.73 -2.41 6.11
N ILE A 106 -2.24 -1.56 7.01
CA ILE A 106 -3.09 -0.41 6.65
C ILE A 106 -2.30 0.89 6.75
N GLU A 107 -1.43 1.01 7.75
CA GLU A 107 -0.53 2.15 7.96
C GLU A 107 0.80 1.64 8.54
N PRO A 108 1.86 1.44 7.72
CA PRO A 108 1.91 1.71 6.28
C PRO A 108 1.00 0.78 5.47
N LEU A 109 0.51 1.28 4.35
CA LEU A 109 -0.32 0.50 3.42
C LEU A 109 0.55 -0.59 2.79
N ASP A 110 0.20 -1.84 3.05
CA ASP A 110 0.89 -2.99 2.48
C ASP A 110 -0.12 -4.05 2.04
N GLY A 111 -0.21 -4.27 0.73
CA GLY A 111 -1.11 -5.22 0.13
C GLY A 111 -0.57 -5.83 -1.16
N SER A 112 -1.11 -6.98 -1.53
CA SER A 112 -0.85 -7.62 -2.83
C SER A 112 -2.11 -8.22 -3.42
N CYS A 113 -2.17 -8.31 -4.74
CA CYS A 113 -3.32 -8.85 -5.45
C CYS A 113 -2.89 -9.65 -6.68
N GLU A 114 -3.60 -10.72 -6.99
CA GLU A 114 -3.33 -11.57 -8.16
C GLU A 114 -3.93 -11.01 -9.46
N CYS A 115 -4.59 -9.84 -9.41
CA CYS A 115 -5.24 -9.29 -10.59
C CYS A 115 -4.23 -8.73 -11.62
N PRO A 116 -4.56 -8.72 -12.92
CA PRO A 116 -3.64 -8.25 -13.95
C PRO A 116 -3.25 -6.75 -13.86
N ASP A 117 -4.06 -5.91 -13.20
CA ASP A 117 -3.70 -4.51 -12.93
C ASP A 117 -2.53 -4.44 -11.93
N PHE A 118 -2.59 -5.23 -10.84
CA PHE A 118 -1.55 -5.28 -9.82
C PHE A 118 -0.23 -5.80 -10.39
N LEU A 119 -0.27 -6.92 -11.12
CA LEU A 119 0.94 -7.57 -11.65
C LEU A 119 1.72 -6.72 -12.66
N ARG A 120 1.08 -5.71 -13.27
CA ARG A 120 1.69 -4.84 -14.29
C ARG A 120 2.09 -3.47 -13.78
N ASN A 121 1.86 -3.15 -12.50
CA ASN A 121 2.15 -1.82 -11.97
C ASN A 121 2.97 -1.86 -10.67
N SER A 122 3.78 -0.81 -10.46
CA SER A 122 4.70 -0.72 -9.31
C SER A 122 4.17 0.11 -8.15
N LEU A 123 2.89 0.50 -8.17
CA LEU A 123 2.31 1.39 -7.15
C LEU A 123 1.80 0.62 -5.92
N GLY A 124 1.86 -0.71 -5.89
CA GLY A 124 1.43 -1.52 -4.75
C GLY A 124 -0.07 -1.47 -4.44
N VAL A 125 -0.88 -0.83 -5.31
CA VAL A 125 -2.33 -0.73 -5.17
C VAL A 125 -3.02 -0.98 -6.50
N CYS A 126 -4.06 -1.82 -6.46
CA CYS A 126 -5.01 -2.01 -7.54
C CYS A 126 -6.42 -1.69 -7.04
N LYS A 127 -7.42 -1.68 -7.93
CA LYS A 127 -8.82 -1.47 -7.53
C LYS A 127 -9.33 -2.49 -6.50
N HIS A 128 -8.77 -3.70 -6.46
CA HIS A 128 -9.14 -4.72 -5.47
C HIS A 128 -8.55 -4.42 -4.09
N VAL A 129 -7.29 -4.00 -4.01
CA VAL A 129 -6.66 -3.55 -2.75
C VAL A 129 -7.43 -2.35 -2.19
N ILE A 130 -7.76 -1.37 -3.04
CA ILE A 130 -8.56 -0.20 -2.63
C ILE A 130 -9.94 -0.65 -2.13
N ALA A 131 -10.62 -1.58 -2.81
CA ALA A 131 -11.91 -2.08 -2.36
C ALA A 131 -11.85 -2.74 -0.97
N VAL A 132 -10.76 -3.45 -0.67
CA VAL A 132 -10.50 -4.04 0.65
C VAL A 132 -10.23 -2.97 1.70
N LEU A 133 -9.48 -1.92 1.38
CA LEU A 133 -9.22 -0.80 2.29
C LEU A 133 -10.50 0.00 2.58
N GLU A 134 -11.31 0.32 1.56
CA GLU A 134 -12.58 1.05 1.73
C GLU A 134 -13.63 0.29 2.58
N ARG A 135 -13.61 -1.04 2.50
CA ARG A 135 -14.60 -1.94 3.13
C ARG A 135 -13.98 -2.78 4.25
N GLY A 136 -12.75 -2.45 4.62
CA GLY A 136 -12.13 -2.87 5.86
C GLY A 136 -12.93 -2.34 7.05
N PRO A 137 -12.63 -2.78 8.28
CA PRO A 137 -13.39 -2.39 9.46
C PRO A 137 -13.44 -0.86 9.57
N ARG A 138 -14.65 -0.31 9.52
CA ARG A 138 -14.89 1.06 9.96
C ARG A 138 -14.93 1.05 11.48
N GLY A 139 -13.85 1.48 12.12
CA GLY A 139 -13.77 1.60 13.57
C GLY A 139 -12.38 2.03 14.04
N ALA A 140 -12.24 3.33 14.30
CA ALA A 140 -11.48 4.02 15.35
C ALA A 140 -10.22 3.41 16.04
N ASP A 141 -9.49 2.46 15.46
CA ASP A 141 -8.20 2.01 16.00
C ASP A 141 -7.11 2.07 14.93
N SER A 142 -6.71 3.30 14.60
CA SER A 142 -5.37 3.59 14.11
C SER A 142 -4.36 3.40 15.25
N ILE A 143 -4.20 2.15 15.72
CA ILE A 143 -3.16 1.81 16.69
C ILE A 143 -2.20 0.84 16.02
N ILE A 144 -1.20 1.45 15.37
CA ILE A 144 0.17 0.93 15.23
C ILE A 144 0.24 -0.46 14.57
N ALA A 145 0.10 -0.51 13.24
CA ALA A 145 0.68 -1.62 12.49
C ALA A 145 2.22 -1.44 12.52
N ARG A 146 2.88 -2.28 13.31
CA ARG A 146 4.35 -2.32 13.44
C ARG A 146 5.00 -2.52 12.07
N PRO A 147 6.16 -1.89 11.79
CA PRO A 147 6.91 -2.20 10.57
C PRO A 147 7.49 -3.61 10.72
N ILE A 148 6.99 -4.56 9.92
CA ILE A 148 7.72 -5.78 9.59
C ILE A 148 8.39 -5.50 8.25
N PHE A 149 9.46 -4.70 8.28
CA PHE A 149 10.39 -4.62 7.17
C PHE A 149 11.36 -5.79 7.32
N GLU A 150 10.93 -7.00 6.95
CA GLU A 150 11.87 -8.09 6.69
C GLU A 150 12.24 -7.98 5.21
N SER A 151 13.29 -7.23 4.95
CA SER A 151 13.99 -7.21 3.68
C SER A 151 14.26 -8.65 3.24
N HIS A 152 13.75 -9.03 2.06
CA HIS A 152 14.32 -10.11 1.28
C HIS A 152 15.79 -9.77 1.01
N THR A 153 16.68 -10.20 1.90
CA THR A 153 18.10 -10.37 1.62
C THR A 153 18.21 -11.55 0.67
N LEU A 154 18.42 -11.23 -0.61
CA LEU A 154 19.05 -12.16 -1.54
C LEU A 154 20.35 -12.67 -0.91
N PRO A 155 20.63 -13.98 -0.90
CA PRO A 155 21.89 -14.48 -0.36
C PRO A 155 23.04 -13.95 -1.21
N GLN A 156 23.87 -13.08 -0.63
CA GLN A 156 25.18 -12.76 -1.16
C GLN A 156 26.09 -13.98 -0.97
N SER A 157 26.43 -14.63 -2.08
CA SER A 157 27.46 -15.66 -2.14
C SER A 157 28.84 -15.02 -2.01
N ASN A 158 29.40 -14.98 -0.80
CA ASN A 158 30.78 -14.59 -0.56
C ASN A 158 31.52 -15.79 0.02
N GLY A 159 32.49 -16.32 -0.74
CA GLY A 159 33.27 -17.49 -0.36
C GLY A 159 34.53 -17.62 -1.21
N SER A 160 35.36 -16.58 -1.21
CA SER A 160 36.75 -16.65 -1.69
C SER A 160 37.63 -17.26 -0.60
N THR A 161 38.04 -18.53 -0.71
CA THR A 161 39.30 -19.01 -0.08
C THR A 161 39.79 -20.32 -0.72
N LEU A 162 40.67 -20.23 -1.72
CA LEU A 162 41.75 -21.19 -1.93
C LEU A 162 43.01 -20.32 -1.85
N GLY A 163 43.80 -20.39 -0.79
CA GLY A 163 44.46 -21.61 -0.36
C GLY A 163 45.86 -21.61 -0.95
N SER A 164 46.63 -20.55 -0.66
CA SER A 164 48.09 -20.59 -0.76
C SER A 164 48.58 -21.44 0.40
N ILE A 165 49.33 -22.50 0.10
CA ILE A 165 50.27 -23.30 0.91
C ILE A 165 50.15 -24.73 0.41
N TRP A 166 51.11 -25.16 -0.43
CA TRP A 166 51.77 -26.47 -0.42
C TRP A 166 52.99 -26.38 -1.34
N LEU A 167 54.17 -26.63 -0.73
CA LEU A 167 55.52 -26.93 -1.26
C LEU A 167 56.15 -26.00 -2.31
#